data_AF-A0AAV5U776-F1
#
_entry.id   AF-A0AAV5U776-F1
#
_cell.length_a   1.000
_cell.length_b   1.000
_cell.length_c   1.000
_cell.angle_alpha   90.00
_cell.angle_beta   90.00
_cell.angle_gamma   90.00
#
_symmetry.space_group_name_H-M   'P 1'
#
loop_
_entity.id
_entity.type
_entity.pdbx_description
1 polymer ?
#
loop_
_entity_poly.entity_id
_entity_poly.type
_entity_poly.pdbx_seq_one_letter_code
_entity_poly.pdbx_strand_id
1 'polypeptide(L)'
;ILDTIGSVLIMALMGILMITQLLIEVRHGMANASPATKNYFSAYYIIFYFQGIVPNAFVIGPAFCLLGLYLYMRYVGTEISSANLTAISVMSMNVMSLHAFAHSLTVLAYSPSY
;
A
#
# COMPACT_ATOMS: atom_id res chain seq x y z
N ILE A 1 6.04 -6.54 24.20
CA ILE A 1 5.06 -7.03 23.20
C ILE A 1 3.74 -6.28 23.35
N LEU A 2 3.07 -6.35 24.51
CA LEU A 2 1.80 -5.62 24.72
C LEU A 2 1.96 -4.09 24.57
N ASP A 3 3.00 -3.51 25.16
CA ASP A 3 3.30 -2.06 25.06
C ASP A 3 3.67 -1.63 23.63
N THR A 4 4.33 -2.52 22.89
CA THR A 4 4.75 -2.28 21.50
C THR A 4 3.56 -2.33 20.55
N ILE A 5 2.61 -3.23 20.78
CA ILE A 5 1.36 -3.31 20.01
C ILE A 5 0.47 -2.10 20.34
N GLY A 6 0.39 -1.71 21.61
CA GLY A 6 -0.35 -0.54 22.04
C GLY A 6 0.15 0.76 21.41
N SER A 7 1.47 0.98 21.37
CA SER A 7 2.03 2.20 20.76
C SER A 7 1.83 2.26 19.25
N VAL A 8 1.92 1.13 18.54
CA VAL A 8 1.63 1.06 17.09
C VAL A 8 0.17 1.37 16.79
N LEU A 9 -0.76 0.84 17.59
CA LEU A 9 -2.19 1.12 17.44
C LEU A 9 -2.52 2.60 17.66
N ILE A 10 -1.91 3.23 18.67
CA ILE A 10 -2.10 4.66 18.95
C ILE A 10 -1.57 5.51 17.78
N MET A 11 -0.39 5.21 17.26
CA MET A 11 0.16 5.92 16.10
C MET A 11 -0.71 5.75 14.85
N ALA A 12 -1.22 4.54 14.61
CA ALA A 12 -2.14 4.28 13.50
C ALA A 12 -3.44 5.10 13.65
N LEU A 13 -4.02 5.14 14.84
CA LEU A 13 -5.22 5.93 15.15
C LEU A 13 -5.00 7.42 14.94
N MET A 14 -3.88 7.97 15.42
CA MET A 14 -3.54 9.37 15.21
C MET A 14 -3.35 9.69 13.73
N GLY A 15 -2.69 8.80 12.98
CA GLY A 15 -2.55 8.95 11.52
C GLY A 15 -3.90 9.00 10.80
N ILE A 16 -4.83 8.11 11.16
CA ILE A 16 -6.19 8.09 10.58
C ILE A 16 -6.94 9.39 10.92
N LEU A 17 -6.86 9.86 12.17
CA LEU A 17 -7.51 11.11 12.59
C LEU A 17 -6.96 12.31 11.82
N MET A 18 -5.63 12.41 11.68
CA MET A 18 -4.98 13.49 10.93
C MET A 18 -5.41 13.49 9.47
N ILE A 19 -5.39 12.33 8.80
CA ILE A 19 -5.86 12.21 7.41
C ILE A 19 -7.32 12.62 7.30
N THR A 20 -8.16 12.20 8.25
CA THR A 20 -9.60 12.52 8.25
C THR A 20 -9.83 14.03 8.39
N GLN A 21 -9.11 14.71 9.28
CA GLN A 21 -9.19 16.16 9.45
C GLN A 21 -8.78 16.89 8.16
N LEU A 22 -7.67 16.47 7.54
CA LEU A 22 -7.18 17.03 6.29
C LEU A 22 -8.21 16.89 5.16
N LEU A 23 -8.86 15.73 5.05
CA LEU A 23 -9.93 15.50 4.07
C LEU A 23 -11.15 16.40 4.31
N ILE A 24 -11.53 16.63 5.57
CA ILE A 24 -12.66 17.51 5.93
C ILE A 24 -12.35 18.96 5.54
N GLU A 25 -11.17 19.45 5.90
CA GLU A 25 -10.73 20.83 5.63
C GLU A 25 -10.64 21.10 4.13
N VAL A 26 -10.07 20.15 3.38
CA VAL A 26 -9.97 20.25 1.93
C VAL A 26 -11.35 20.21 1.26
N ARG A 27 -12.24 19.33 1.71
CA ARG A 27 -13.62 19.27 1.18
C ARG A 27 -14.39 20.57 1.45
N HIS A 28 -14.18 21.17 2.63
CA HIS A 28 -14.77 22.45 2.98
C HIS A 28 -14.23 23.57 2.09
N GLY A 29 -12.90 23.66 1.90
CA GLY A 29 -12.27 24.63 1.01
C GLY A 29 -12.68 24.48 -0.46
N MET A 30 -12.90 23.25 -0.93
CA MET A 30 -13.36 22.98 -2.29
C MET A 30 -14.80 23.39 -2.57
N ALA A 31 -15.68 23.45 -1.57
CA ALA A 31 -17.08 23.80 -1.80
C ALA A 31 -17.21 25.17 -2.51
N ASN A 32 -16.34 26.11 -2.12
CA ASN A 32 -16.28 27.47 -2.63
C ASN A 32 -15.29 27.66 -3.79
N ALA A 33 -14.59 26.61 -4.22
CA ALA A 33 -13.58 26.71 -5.27
C ALA A 33 -14.19 26.80 -6.68
N SER A 34 -13.41 27.37 -7.60
CA SER A 34 -13.79 27.49 -9.02
C SER A 34 -14.02 26.10 -9.67
N PRO A 35 -14.84 26.01 -10.74
CA PRO A 35 -15.07 24.74 -11.45
C PRO A 35 -13.78 24.10 -11.98
N ALA A 36 -12.82 24.91 -12.45
CA ALA A 36 -11.51 24.42 -12.89
C ALA A 36 -10.76 23.76 -11.73
N THR A 37 -10.70 24.40 -10.57
CA THR A 37 -10.06 23.85 -9.36
C THR A 37 -10.71 22.54 -8.91
N LYS A 38 -12.04 22.42 -9.01
CA LYS A 38 -12.77 21.19 -8.67
C LYS A 38 -12.41 20.02 -9.60
N ASN A 39 -12.27 20.27 -10.90
CA ASN A 39 -11.86 19.25 -11.87
C ASN A 39 -10.43 18.77 -11.62
N TYR A 40 -9.49 19.69 -11.36
CA TYR A 40 -8.12 19.33 -10.98
C TYR A 40 -8.09 18.49 -9.70
N PHE A 41 -8.89 18.85 -8.70
CA PHE A 41 -8.94 18.11 -7.45
C PHE A 41 -9.52 16.70 -7.62
N SER A 42 -10.58 16.54 -8.44
CA SER A 42 -11.13 15.23 -8.76
C SER A 42 -10.11 14.31 -9.43
N ALA A 43 -9.30 14.85 -10.35
CA ALA A 43 -8.22 14.09 -10.97
C ALA A 43 -7.14 13.71 -9.94
N TYR A 44 -6.74 14.65 -9.09
CA TYR A 44 -5.75 14.40 -8.03
C TYR A 44 -6.17 13.29 -7.05
N TYR A 45 -7.46 13.22 -6.70
CA TYR A 45 -7.97 12.18 -5.81
C TYR A 45 -7.82 10.77 -6.39
N ILE A 46 -8.08 10.64 -7.70
CA ILE A 46 -7.89 9.37 -8.43
C ILE A 46 -6.40 8.99 -8.43
N ILE A 47 -5.53 9.96 -8.70
CA ILE A 47 -4.07 9.77 -8.72
C ILE A 47 -3.57 9.28 -7.37
N PHE A 48 -3.95 9.95 -6.29
CA PHE A 48 -3.58 9.61 -4.92
C PHE A 48 -4.05 8.19 -4.55
N TYR A 49 -5.28 7.83 -4.96
CA TYR A 49 -5.84 6.50 -4.72
C TYR A 49 -5.02 5.39 -5.42
N PHE A 50 -4.68 5.57 -6.70
CA PHE A 50 -3.88 4.60 -7.45
C PHE A 50 -2.42 4.53 -6.98
N GLN A 51 -1.82 5.65 -6.61
CA GLN A 51 -0.47 5.69 -6.05
C GLN A 51 -0.38 4.98 -4.68
N GLY A 52 -1.47 4.97 -3.91
CA GLY A 52 -1.55 4.18 -2.68
C GLY A 52 -1.76 2.70 -2.95
N ILE A 53 -2.73 2.33 -3.79
CA ILE A 53 -3.15 0.93 -3.94
C ILE A 53 -2.19 0.10 -4.75
N VAL A 54 -1.74 0.61 -5.89
CA VAL A 54 -0.94 -0.19 -6.83
C VAL A 54 0.37 -0.62 -6.17
N PRO A 55 1.20 0.26 -5.59
CA PRO A 55 2.43 -0.16 -4.92
C PRO A 55 2.14 -1.09 -3.73
N ASN A 56 1.15 -0.76 -2.90
CA ASN A 56 0.81 -1.61 -1.75
C ASN A 56 0.40 -3.03 -2.18
N ALA A 57 -0.22 -3.24 -3.34
CA ALA A 57 -0.52 -4.58 -3.85
C ALA A 57 0.75 -5.42 -4.09
N PHE A 58 1.85 -4.81 -4.54
CA PHE A 58 3.15 -5.46 -4.73
C PHE A 58 3.84 -5.84 -3.41
N VAL A 59 3.40 -5.28 -2.27
CA VAL A 59 3.93 -5.63 -0.94
C VAL A 59 2.99 -6.63 -0.24
N ILE A 60 1.70 -6.31 -0.19
CA ILE A 60 0.69 -7.08 0.56
C ILE A 60 0.53 -8.48 -0.03
N GLY A 61 0.38 -8.59 -1.35
CA GLY A 61 0.16 -9.89 -2.01
C GLY A 61 1.29 -10.89 -1.73
N PRO A 62 2.55 -10.55 -2.05
CA PRO A 62 3.68 -11.42 -1.76
C PRO A 62 3.90 -11.68 -0.26
N ALA A 63 3.62 -10.71 0.62
CA ALA A 63 3.73 -10.90 2.06
C ALA A 63 2.77 -11.98 2.57
N PHE A 64 1.51 -11.99 2.09
CA PHE A 64 0.56 -13.05 2.39
C PHE A 64 0.99 -14.40 1.81
N CYS A 65 1.60 -14.41 0.62
CA CYS A 65 2.12 -15.63 0.00
C CYS A 65 3.26 -16.24 0.83
N LEU A 66 4.20 -15.42 1.30
CA LEU A 66 5.29 -15.83 2.19
C LEU A 66 4.78 -16.30 3.56
N LEU A 67 3.78 -15.61 4.13
CA LEU A 67 3.16 -16.04 5.37
C LEU A 67 2.49 -17.41 5.23
N GLY A 68 1.75 -17.63 4.12
CA GLY A 68 1.14 -18.92 3.81
C GLY A 68 2.16 -20.04 3.66
N LEU A 69 3.26 -19.78 2.94
CA LEU A 69 4.38 -20.71 2.83
C LEU A 69 5.01 -21.04 4.18
N TYR A 70 5.23 -20.03 5.03
CA TYR A 70 5.78 -20.22 6.36
C TYR A 70 4.89 -21.12 7.23
N LEU A 71 3.58 -20.86 7.23
CA LEU A 71 2.61 -21.68 7.98
C LEU A 71 2.52 -23.10 7.43
N TYR A 72 2.60 -23.27 6.11
CA TYR A 72 2.62 -24.58 5.46
C TYR A 72 3.86 -25.39 5.86
N MET A 73 5.06 -24.79 5.79
CA MET A 73 6.31 -25.44 6.21
C MET A 73 6.30 -25.79 7.70
N ARG A 74 5.70 -24.94 8.54
CA ARG A 74 5.53 -25.17 9.97
C ARG A 74 4.68 -26.42 10.25
N TYR A 75 3.66 -26.67 9.44
CA TYR A 75 2.70 -27.76 9.64
C TYR A 75 3.15 -29.08 9.02
N VAL A 76 3.66 -29.05 7.79
CA VAL A 76 4.03 -30.25 7.01
C VAL A 76 5.47 -30.71 7.31
N GLY A 77 6.29 -29.85 7.91
CA GLY A 77 7.70 -30.11 8.18
C GLY A 77 8.59 -29.69 7.00
N THR A 78 9.79 -29.22 7.31
CA THR A 78 10.77 -28.71 6.34
C THR A 78 11.42 -29.81 5.49
N GLU A 79 11.18 -31.07 5.81
CA GLU A 79 11.83 -32.23 5.19
C GLU A 79 11.24 -32.58 3.82
N ILE A 80 10.03 -32.11 3.52
CA ILE A 80 9.37 -32.24 2.20
C ILE A 80 9.57 -30.96 1.37
N SER A 81 10.66 -30.23 1.60
CA SER A 81 10.89 -28.93 0.95
C SER A 81 11.19 -29.07 -0.53
N SER A 82 10.11 -29.10 -1.30
CA SER A 82 10.08 -29.11 -2.76
C SER A 82 10.67 -27.82 -3.36
N ALA A 83 11.38 -27.97 -4.48
CA ALA A 83 11.91 -26.85 -5.28
C ALA A 83 10.85 -25.80 -5.67
N ASN A 84 9.58 -26.17 -5.63
CA ASN A 84 8.46 -25.28 -5.87
C ASN A 84 8.28 -24.24 -4.75
N LEU A 85 8.47 -24.62 -3.48
CA LEU A 85 8.32 -23.69 -2.35
C LEU A 85 9.41 -22.61 -2.35
N THR A 86 10.65 -23.00 -2.66
CA THR A 86 11.76 -22.06 -2.82
C THR A 86 11.54 -21.16 -4.03
N ALA A 87 11.07 -21.68 -5.16
CA ALA A 87 10.73 -20.88 -6.33
C ALA A 87 9.63 -19.84 -6.04
N ILE A 88 8.55 -20.21 -5.34
CA ILE A 88 7.47 -19.29 -4.97
C ILE A 88 7.97 -18.21 -4.00
N SER A 89 8.81 -18.58 -3.03
CA SER A 89 9.41 -17.62 -2.10
C SER A 89 10.29 -16.60 -2.83
N VAL A 90 11.16 -17.05 -3.74
CA VAL A 90 12.04 -16.16 -4.53
C VAL A 90 11.22 -15.26 -5.45
N MET A 91 10.21 -15.81 -6.11
CA MET A 91 9.30 -15.03 -6.96
C MET A 91 8.57 -13.96 -6.15
N SER A 92 8.09 -14.30 -4.95
CA SER A 92 7.41 -13.36 -4.05
C SER A 92 8.34 -12.22 -3.62
N MET A 93 9.59 -12.51 -3.26
CA MET A 93 10.58 -11.48 -2.93
C MET A 93 10.89 -10.57 -4.13
N ASN A 94 10.99 -11.14 -5.33
CA ASN A 94 11.20 -10.36 -6.55
C ASN A 94 10.02 -9.43 -6.84
N VAL A 95 8.77 -9.89 -6.68
CA VAL A 95 7.58 -9.04 -6.83
C VAL A 95 7.58 -7.92 -5.79
N MET A 96 7.97 -8.18 -4.53
CA MET A 96 8.12 -7.11 -3.54
C MET A 96 9.20 -6.09 -3.92
N SER A 97 10.30 -6.52 -4.53
CA SER A 97 11.35 -5.60 -4.98
C SER A 97 10.86 -4.64 -6.08
N LEU A 98 9.86 -5.05 -6.86
CA LEU A 98 9.20 -4.22 -7.87
C LEU A 98 8.26 -3.17 -7.27
N HIS A 99 7.99 -3.17 -5.96
CA HIS A 99 7.19 -2.15 -5.29
C HIS A 99 7.67 -0.73 -5.61
N ALA A 100 8.97 -0.46 -5.48
CA ALA A 100 9.53 0.87 -5.73
C ALA A 100 9.43 1.27 -7.20
N PHE A 101 9.55 0.30 -8.11
CA PHE A 101 9.35 0.51 -9.54
C PHE A 101 7.89 0.83 -9.86
N ALA A 102 6.94 0.07 -9.30
CA ALA A 102 5.50 0.33 -9.45
C ALA A 102 5.09 1.69 -8.85
N HIS A 103 5.65 2.07 -7.71
CA HIS A 103 5.48 3.40 -7.13
C HIS A 103 6.02 4.50 -8.05
N SER A 104 7.20 4.30 -8.66
CA SER A 104 7.77 5.28 -9.59
C SER A 104 6.95 5.41 -10.87
N LEU A 105 6.47 4.29 -11.43
CA LEU A 105 5.60 4.28 -12.61
C LEU A 105 4.26 4.96 -12.35
N THR A 106 3.64 4.73 -11.18
CA THR A 106 2.38 5.38 -10.83
C THR A 106 2.57 6.89 -10.67
N VAL A 107 3.67 7.34 -10.04
CA VAL A 107 4.01 8.78 -10.02
C VAL A 107 4.17 9.33 -11.43
N LEU A 108 4.85 8.62 -12.32
CA LEU A 108 5.14 9.12 -13.67
C LEU A 108 3.89 9.12 -14.58
N ALA A 109 3.07 8.07 -14.51
CA ALA A 109 1.83 7.95 -15.28
C ALA A 109 0.76 8.96 -14.86
N TYR A 110 0.79 9.36 -13.59
CA TYR A 110 -0.19 10.26 -13.01
C TYR A 110 0.37 11.64 -12.62
N SER A 111 1.63 11.93 -12.99
CA SER A 111 2.22 13.25 -12.84
C SER A 111 1.45 14.22 -13.75
N PRO A 112 0.88 15.33 -13.22
CA PRO A 112 0.27 16.34 -14.07
C PRO A 112 1.34 16.92 -15.01
N SER A 113 1.19 16.63 -16.31
CA SER A 113 1.92 17.32 -17.37
C SER A 113 1.28 18.70 -17.53
N TYR A 114 1.86 19.70 -16.88
CA TYR A 114 1.54 21.11 -17.11
C TYR A 114 1.99 21.55 -18.49
#